data_AF-A0A8J8DA63-F1
#
_entry.id   AF-A0A8J8DA63-F1
#
_cell.length_a   1.000
_cell.length_b   1.000
_cell.length_c   1.000
_cell.angle_alpha   90.00
_cell.angle_beta   90.00
_cell.angle_gamma   90.00
#
_symmetry.space_group_name_H-M   'P 1'
#
loop_
_entity.id
_entity.type
_entity.pdbx_description
1 polymer ?
#
loop_
_entity_poly.entity_id
_entity_poly.type
_entity_poly.pdbx_seq_one_letter_code
_entity_poly.pdbx_strand_id
1 'polypeptide(L)'
;IETVEQIRQHILRGDCYELNYCMEFFAEDVSLDTITIYEKLVSLSPVPFAAYYKLNDKFLLCASPERYVQKKNNTIISQPIKGTYKRDLQNALHDKDLKYQLQQSEKDKTENVMVVDLVRNDLSRICTEGSVIADELF
;
A
#
# COMPACT_ATOMS: atom_id res chain seq x y z
N ILE A 1 -17.76 14.82 -3.12
CA ILE A 1 -18.55 14.43 -1.91
C ILE A 1 -19.62 13.42 -2.30
N GLU A 2 -20.39 13.65 -3.37
CA GLU A 2 -21.41 12.70 -3.85
C GLU A 2 -20.88 11.27 -4.08
N THR A 3 -19.74 11.10 -4.76
CA THR A 3 -19.13 9.78 -5.00
C THR A 3 -18.78 9.05 -3.70
N VAL A 4 -18.32 9.77 -2.68
CA VAL A 4 -17.99 9.17 -1.37
C VAL A 4 -19.27 8.68 -0.69
N GLU A 5 -20.35 9.45 -0.74
CA GLU A 5 -21.63 9.02 -0.18
C GLU A 5 -22.21 7.81 -0.93
N GLN A 6 -22.08 7.76 -2.26
CA GLN A 6 -22.45 6.57 -3.03
C GLN A 6 -21.65 5.33 -2.60
N ILE A 7 -20.32 5.45 -2.45
CA ILE A 7 -19.47 4.35 -1.96
C ILE A 7 -19.93 3.88 -0.58
N ARG A 8 -20.28 4.81 0.33
CA ARG A 8 -20.82 4.45 1.66
C ARG A 8 -22.12 3.68 1.57
N GLN A 9 -23.02 4.05 0.65
CA GLN A 9 -24.27 3.30 0.43
C GLN A 9 -24.00 1.88 -0.09
N HIS A 10 -23.03 1.70 -0.99
CA HIS A 10 -22.62 0.37 -1.47
C HIS A 10 -22.08 -0.50 -0.34
N ILE A 11 -21.25 0.07 0.55
CA ILE A 11 -20.74 -0.65 1.74
C ILE A 11 -21.90 -1.01 2.68
N LEU A 12 -22.81 -0.08 2.96
CA LEU A 12 -23.97 -0.33 3.85
C LEU A 12 -24.94 -1.38 3.29
N ARG A 13 -25.09 -1.44 1.96
CA ARG A 13 -25.89 -2.47 1.28
C ARG A 13 -25.21 -3.85 1.28
N GLY A 14 -23.90 -3.89 1.54
CA GLY A 14 -23.11 -5.13 1.55
C GLY A 14 -22.57 -5.53 0.18
N ASP A 15 -22.46 -4.61 -0.78
CA ASP A 15 -21.88 -4.91 -2.10
C ASP A 15 -20.37 -5.12 -2.04
N CYS A 16 -19.70 -4.43 -1.11
CA CYS A 16 -18.27 -4.52 -0.86
C CYS A 16 -17.96 -4.23 0.63
N TYR A 17 -16.85 -4.76 1.12
CA TYR A 17 -16.40 -4.54 2.50
C TYR A 17 -15.48 -3.31 2.61
N GLU A 18 -14.58 -3.11 1.64
CA GLU A 18 -13.63 -2.02 1.60
C GLU A 18 -13.39 -1.60 0.14
N LEU A 19 -13.08 -0.32 -0.09
CA LEU A 19 -12.78 0.22 -1.41
C LEU A 19 -11.69 1.29 -1.32
N ASN A 20 -10.64 1.16 -2.15
CA ASN A 20 -9.62 2.20 -2.31
C ASN A 20 -10.09 3.21 -3.36
N TYR A 21 -10.56 4.38 -2.91
CA TYR A 21 -10.95 5.47 -3.83
C TYR A 21 -9.73 6.34 -4.17
N CYS A 22 -9.24 6.22 -5.40
CA CYS A 22 -8.08 6.98 -5.89
C CYS A 22 -8.52 8.19 -6.70
N MET A 23 -7.77 9.28 -6.56
CA MET A 23 -7.93 10.48 -7.38
C MET A 23 -6.62 10.71 -8.15
N GLU A 24 -6.75 10.88 -9.45
CA GLU A 24 -5.61 11.25 -10.30
C GLU A 24 -5.45 12.76 -10.38
N PHE A 25 -4.20 13.20 -10.47
CA PHE A 25 -3.83 14.56 -10.80
C PHE A 25 -2.94 14.50 -12.03
N PHE A 26 -3.24 15.32 -13.02
CA PHE A 26 -2.48 15.37 -14.26
C PHE A 26 -2.23 16.82 -14.68
N ALA A 27 -1.16 16.99 -15.45
CA ALA A 27 -0.81 18.22 -16.11
C ALA A 27 -0.38 17.88 -17.54
N GLU A 28 -0.84 18.67 -18.50
CA GLU A 28 -0.51 18.54 -19.92
C GLU A 28 0.65 19.47 -20.28
N ASP A 29 1.27 19.23 -21.43
CA ASP A 29 2.35 20.06 -21.99
C ASP A 29 3.53 20.31 -21.03
N VAL A 30 3.89 19.29 -20.25
CA VAL A 30 4.99 19.35 -19.29
C VAL A 30 6.33 18.97 -19.91
N SER A 31 7.37 19.74 -19.60
CA SER A 31 8.76 19.37 -19.85
C SER A 31 9.41 18.97 -18.52
N LEU A 32 9.73 17.69 -18.36
CA LEU A 32 10.20 17.13 -17.10
C LEU A 32 11.63 16.62 -17.21
N ASP A 33 12.49 17.04 -16.28
CA ASP A 33 13.71 16.31 -15.96
C ASP A 33 13.36 15.14 -15.04
N THR A 34 13.07 13.99 -15.67
CA THR A 34 12.59 12.80 -14.97
C THR A 34 13.62 12.22 -13.98
N ILE A 35 14.92 12.42 -14.20
CA ILE A 35 15.96 11.91 -13.29
C ILE A 35 15.96 12.75 -12.02
N THR A 36 16.04 14.08 -12.16
CA THR A 36 15.99 15.00 -11.02
C THR A 36 14.71 14.84 -10.20
N ILE A 37 13.57 14.62 -10.86
CA ILE A 37 12.29 14.36 -10.18
C ILE A 37 12.34 13.05 -9.39
N TYR A 38 12.90 11.99 -9.99
CA TYR A 38 13.02 10.69 -9.32
C TYR A 38 13.94 10.76 -8.09
N GLU A 39 15.09 11.42 -8.20
CA GLU A 39 16.00 11.62 -7.07
C GLU A 39 15.32 12.36 -5.91
N LYS A 40 14.56 13.42 -6.23
CA LYS A 40 13.76 14.15 -5.24
C LYS A 40 12.70 13.25 -4.61
N LEU A 41 11.97 12.48 -5.41
CA LEU A 41 10.94 11.54 -4.93
C LEU A 41 11.50 10.55 -3.91
N VAL A 42 12.61 9.88 -4.22
CA VAL A 42 13.23 8.88 -3.33
C VAL A 42 13.85 9.53 -2.10
N SER A 43 14.38 10.74 -2.21
CA SER A 43 14.92 11.48 -1.05
C SER A 43 13.83 11.85 -0.03
N LEU A 44 12.62 12.17 -0.51
CA LEU A 44 11.47 12.52 0.33
C LEU A 44 10.73 11.30 0.87
N SER A 45 10.70 10.21 0.10
CA SER A 45 10.01 8.96 0.45
C SER A 45 10.97 7.78 0.29
N PRO A 46 11.85 7.53 1.28
CA PRO A 46 12.77 6.41 1.24
C PRO A 46 12.00 5.11 1.49
N VAL A 47 11.74 4.36 0.41
CA VAL A 47 10.95 3.13 0.42
C VAL A 47 11.69 1.99 -0.28
N PRO A 48 11.41 0.73 0.10
CA PRO A 48 12.21 -0.42 -0.36
C PRO A 48 12.00 -0.78 -1.84
N PHE A 49 10.91 -0.36 -2.47
CA PHE A 49 10.56 -0.74 -3.84
C PHE A 49 10.40 0.48 -4.76
N ALA A 50 11.23 1.50 -4.56
CA ALA A 50 11.32 2.62 -5.51
C ALA A 50 11.84 2.14 -6.87
N ALA A 51 11.29 2.71 -7.96
CA ALA A 51 11.74 2.40 -9.31
C ALA A 51 11.68 3.62 -10.22
N TYR A 52 12.70 3.72 -11.07
CA TYR A 52 12.69 4.54 -12.27
C TYR A 52 12.65 3.61 -13.47
N TYR A 53 11.63 3.75 -14.31
CA TYR A 53 11.45 2.92 -15.48
C TYR A 53 11.16 3.80 -16.70
N LYS A 54 11.95 3.61 -17.76
CA LYS A 54 11.79 4.29 -19.04
C LYS A 54 11.51 3.27 -20.12
N LEU A 55 10.43 3.48 -20.86
CA LEU A 55 10.08 2.71 -22.05
C LEU A 55 9.82 3.68 -23.19
N ASN A 56 10.82 3.87 -24.05
CA ASN A 56 10.81 4.87 -25.13
C ASN A 56 10.53 6.29 -24.62
N ASP A 57 9.36 6.83 -24.95
CA ASP A 57 8.82 8.13 -24.58
C ASP A 57 7.98 8.09 -23.29
N LYS A 58 7.77 6.91 -22.70
CA LYS A 58 7.01 6.71 -21.46
C LYS A 58 7.94 6.55 -20.27
N PHE A 59 7.55 7.14 -19.15
CA PHE A 59 8.31 7.12 -17.91
C PHE A 59 7.39 6.72 -16.75
N LEU A 60 7.91 5.90 -15.85
CA LEU A 60 7.30 5.57 -14.57
C LEU A 60 8.32 5.85 -13.47
N LEU A 61 7.92 6.69 -12.53
CA LEU A 61 8.70 7.05 -11.36
C LEU A 61 7.84 6.65 -10.16
N CYS A 62 8.30 5.72 -9.33
CA CYS A 62 7.54 5.27 -8.19
C CYS A 62 8.39 5.21 -6.91
N ALA A 63 7.70 5.45 -5.79
CA ALA A 63 8.16 5.17 -4.46
C ALA A 63 7.15 4.19 -3.84
N SER A 64 7.26 2.89 -4.18
CA SER A 64 6.37 1.88 -3.62
C SER A 64 6.82 1.45 -2.22
N PRO A 65 5.95 1.55 -1.19
CA PRO A 65 6.23 1.05 0.15
C PRO A 65 5.93 -0.46 0.30
N GLU A 66 5.13 -1.03 -0.61
CA GLU A 66 4.56 -2.37 -0.45
C GLU A 66 5.10 -3.34 -1.51
N ARG A 67 5.32 -4.60 -1.09
CA ARG A 67 5.59 -5.70 -2.00
C ARG A 67 4.28 -6.36 -2.39
N TYR A 68 3.89 -6.17 -3.65
CA TYR A 68 2.76 -6.93 -4.22
C TYR A 68 3.06 -8.44 -4.21
N VAL A 69 4.06 -8.88 -4.99
CA VAL A 69 4.46 -10.30 -5.05
C VAL A 69 5.96 -10.42 -5.35
N GLN A 70 6.63 -11.38 -4.71
CA GLN A 70 7.96 -11.85 -5.07
C GLN A 70 7.94 -13.37 -5.18
N LYS A 71 8.46 -13.92 -6.27
CA LYS A 71 8.70 -15.37 -6.43
C LYS A 71 10.18 -15.67 -6.32
N LYS A 72 10.55 -16.51 -5.35
CA LYS A 72 11.91 -17.08 -5.19
C LYS A 72 11.81 -18.60 -5.29
N ASN A 73 12.28 -19.17 -6.40
CA ASN A 73 12.11 -20.60 -6.69
C ASN A 73 10.63 -21.01 -6.62
N ASN A 74 10.27 -21.85 -5.64
CA ASN A 74 8.91 -22.32 -5.38
C ASN A 74 8.22 -21.56 -4.22
N THR A 75 8.84 -20.52 -3.69
CA THR A 75 8.27 -19.69 -2.62
C THR A 75 7.71 -18.40 -3.23
N ILE A 76 6.46 -18.09 -2.90
CA ILE A 76 5.82 -16.82 -3.22
C ILE A 76 5.67 -16.02 -1.92
N ILE A 77 6.05 -14.74 -1.96
CA ILE A 77 5.98 -13.82 -0.81
C ILE A 77 5.18 -12.60 -1.24
N SER A 78 4.18 -12.23 -0.45
CA SER A 78 3.45 -10.96 -0.54
C SER A 78 3.51 -10.27 0.84
N GLN A 79 3.54 -8.94 0.86
CA GLN A 79 3.62 -8.18 2.11
C GLN A 79 2.61 -7.03 2.06
N PRO A 80 1.29 -7.34 2.12
CA PRO A 80 0.26 -6.31 2.09
C PRO A 80 0.35 -5.40 3.31
N ILE A 81 0.11 -4.10 3.14
CA ILE A 81 0.05 -3.14 4.23
C ILE A 81 -1.32 -2.46 4.28
N LYS A 82 -1.88 -2.38 5.48
CA LYS A 82 -3.09 -1.60 5.80
C LYS A 82 -2.98 -1.03 7.19
N GLY A 83 -3.60 0.13 7.36
CA GLY A 83 -3.38 1.03 8.49
C GLY A 83 -2.28 2.04 8.19
N THR A 84 -2.57 3.32 8.43
CA THR A 84 -1.62 4.41 8.14
C THR A 84 -1.78 5.50 9.17
N TYR A 85 -0.65 5.96 9.72
CA TYR A 85 -0.62 7.07 10.65
C TYR A 85 0.48 8.04 10.25
N LYS A 86 0.28 9.33 10.54
CA LYS A 86 1.30 10.36 10.31
C LYS A 86 2.53 10.09 11.18
N ARG A 87 3.71 10.44 10.68
CA ARG A 87 4.96 10.44 11.43
C ARG A 87 5.20 11.81 12.06
N ASP A 88 5.84 11.85 13.23
CA ASP A 88 6.40 13.07 13.80
C ASP A 88 7.93 12.99 13.77
N LEU A 89 8.52 13.61 12.75
CA LEU A 89 9.97 13.58 12.55
C LEU A 89 10.73 14.55 13.48
N GLN A 90 10.01 15.41 14.21
CA GLN A 90 10.61 16.42 15.09
C GLN A 90 10.55 16.01 16.56
N ASN A 91 9.63 15.12 16.93
CA ASN A 91 9.47 14.63 18.30
C ASN A 91 9.36 13.10 18.35
N ALA A 92 10.47 12.45 18.72
CA ALA A 92 10.57 11.00 18.78
C ALA A 92 9.67 10.34 19.85
N LEU A 93 9.32 11.05 20.92
CA LEU A 93 8.39 10.51 21.93
C LEU A 93 6.97 10.52 21.39
N HIS A 94 6.56 11.63 20.79
CA HIS A 94 5.26 11.73 20.15
C HIS A 94 5.13 10.74 18.98
N ASP A 95 6.15 10.57 18.14
CA ASP A 95 6.15 9.57 17.05
C ASP A 95 5.94 8.13 17.56
N LYS A 96 6.52 7.79 18.72
CA LYS A 96 6.27 6.50 19.37
C LYS A 96 4.84 6.36 19.86
N ASP A 97 4.25 7.42 20.41
CA ASP A 97 2.85 7.43 20.83
C ASP A 97 1.92 7.25 19.62
N LEU A 98 2.20 7.92 18.49
CA LEU A 98 1.45 7.75 17.24
C LEU A 98 1.55 6.31 16.71
N LYS A 99 2.74 5.70 16.77
CA LYS A 99 2.93 4.28 16.43
C LYS A 99 2.11 3.37 17.35
N TYR A 100 2.13 3.62 18.66
CA TYR A 100 1.35 2.85 19.63
C TYR A 100 -0.16 3.00 19.38
N GLN A 101 -0.63 4.21 19.06
CA GLN A 101 -2.03 4.45 18.70
C GLN A 101 -2.45 3.64 17.47
N LEU A 102 -1.63 3.63 16.41
CA LEU A 102 -1.88 2.78 15.23
C LEU A 102 -1.93 1.30 15.63
N GLN A 103 -0.98 0.83 16.44
CA GLN A 103 -0.93 -0.55 16.90
C GLN A 103 -2.11 -0.92 17.80
N GLN A 104 -2.77 0.02 18.47
CA GLN A 104 -3.95 -0.24 19.31
C GLN A 104 -5.28 -0.02 18.59
N SER A 105 -5.28 0.57 17.40
CA SER A 105 -6.49 0.85 16.65
C SER A 105 -7.17 -0.44 16.17
N GLU A 106 -8.33 -0.76 16.76
CA GLU A 106 -9.14 -1.92 16.37
C GLU A 106 -9.55 -1.87 14.89
N LYS A 107 -9.83 -0.67 14.39
CA LYS A 107 -10.13 -0.43 12.98
C LYS A 107 -8.96 -0.85 12.09
N ASP A 108 -7.77 -0.29 12.33
CA ASP A 108 -6.58 -0.56 11.49
C ASP A 108 -6.16 -2.04 11.60
N LYS A 109 -6.32 -2.66 12.78
CA LYS A 109 -6.10 -4.09 12.95
C LYS A 109 -7.04 -4.93 12.08
N THR A 110 -8.31 -4.58 12.07
CA THR A 110 -9.33 -5.31 11.30
C THR A 110 -9.09 -5.17 9.80
N GLU A 111 -8.75 -3.97 9.32
CA GLU A 111 -8.36 -3.73 7.92
C GLU A 111 -7.09 -4.52 7.54
N ASN A 112 -6.09 -4.58 8.44
CA ASN A 112 -4.88 -5.36 8.21
C ASN A 112 -5.14 -6.87 8.12
N VAL A 113 -5.96 -7.42 9.03
CA VAL A 113 -6.36 -8.84 8.97
C VAL A 113 -7.13 -9.12 7.69
N MET A 114 -8.05 -8.24 7.29
CA MET A 114 -8.86 -8.42 6.08
C MET A 114 -8.00 -8.52 4.82
N VAL A 115 -7.02 -7.62 4.65
CA VAL A 115 -6.13 -7.67 3.47
C VAL A 115 -5.20 -8.88 3.51
N VAL A 116 -4.71 -9.27 4.69
CA VAL A 116 -3.88 -10.47 4.83
C VAL A 116 -4.67 -11.71 4.45
N ASP A 117 -5.90 -11.85 4.93
CA ASP A 117 -6.76 -12.99 4.59
C ASP A 117 -7.16 -13.01 3.12
N LEU A 118 -7.43 -11.85 2.51
CA LEU A 118 -7.68 -11.74 1.07
C LEU A 118 -6.48 -12.27 0.27
N VAL A 119 -5.27 -11.82 0.59
CA VAL A 119 -4.04 -12.25 -0.09
C VAL A 119 -3.77 -13.73 0.14
N ARG A 120 -3.99 -14.23 1.36
CA ARG A 120 -3.86 -15.67 1.67
C ARG A 120 -4.84 -16.50 0.85
N ASN A 121 -6.09 -16.05 0.74
CA ASN A 121 -7.11 -16.70 -0.08
C ASN A 121 -6.67 -16.76 -1.55
N ASP A 122 -6.21 -15.64 -2.11
CA ASP A 122 -5.74 -15.59 -3.50
C ASP A 122 -4.55 -16.52 -3.74
N LEU A 123 -3.56 -16.53 -2.84
CA LEU A 123 -2.40 -17.40 -2.94
C LEU A 123 -2.74 -18.88 -2.76
N SER A 124 -3.75 -19.22 -1.93
CA SER A 124 -4.15 -20.63 -1.69
C SER A 124 -4.65 -21.34 -2.96
N ARG A 125 -5.10 -20.57 -3.96
CA ARG A 125 -5.58 -21.10 -5.24
C ARG A 125 -4.45 -21.59 -6.16
N ILE A 126 -3.21 -21.16 -5.90
CA ILE A 126 -2.05 -21.45 -6.75
C ILE A 126 -0.90 -22.13 -6.00
N CYS A 127 -0.84 -21.96 -4.68
CA CYS A 127 0.17 -22.56 -3.81
C CYS A 127 -0.24 -23.96 -3.36
N THR A 128 0.73 -24.75 -2.91
CA THR A 128 0.46 -26.07 -2.30
C THR A 128 -0.50 -25.91 -1.11
N GLU A 129 -1.46 -26.82 -0.99
CA GLU A 129 -2.41 -26.83 0.12
C GLU A 129 -1.68 -26.79 1.48
N GLY A 130 -2.16 -25.95 2.40
CA GLY A 130 -1.56 -25.76 3.73
C GLY A 130 -0.22 -25.01 3.76
N SER A 131 0.35 -24.59 2.62
CA SER A 131 1.64 -23.90 2.59
C SER A 131 1.57 -22.37 2.77
N VAL A 132 0.38 -21.78 2.69
CA VAL A 132 0.19 -20.33 2.79
C VAL A 132 0.07 -19.92 4.26
N ILE A 133 1.13 -19.29 4.77
CA ILE A 133 1.26 -18.84 6.17
C ILE A 133 1.44 -17.32 6.23
N ALA A 134 1.02 -16.71 7.34
CA ALA A 134 1.33 -15.34 7.69
C ALA A 134 2.32 -15.35 8.86
N ASP A 135 3.58 -15.00 8.59
CA ASP A 135 4.67 -15.07 9.58
C ASP A 135 4.55 -14.00 10.67
N GLU A 136 3.97 -12.84 10.33
CA GLU A 136 3.85 -11.69 11.22
C GLU A 136 2.41 -11.16 11.18
N LEU A 137 1.76 -11.03 12.34
CA LEU A 137 0.46 -10.39 12.51
C LEU A 137 0.40 -9.73 13.90
N PHE A 138 0.50 -8.39 13.91
CA PHE A 138 0.53 -7.47 15.07
C PHE A 138 1.80 -7.42 15.93
#